data_AF-A0A1E3P4T2-F1
#
_entry.id   AF-A0A1E3P4T2-F1
#
_cell.length_a   1.000
_cell.length_b   1.000
_cell.length_c   1.000
_cell.angle_alpha   90.00
_cell.angle_beta   90.00
_cell.angle_gamma   90.00
#
_symmetry.space_group_name_H-M   'P 1'
#
loop_
_entity.id
_entity.type
_entity.pdbx_description
1 polymer ?
#
loop_
_entity_poly.entity_id
_entity_poly.type
_entity_poly.pdbx_seq_one_letter_code
_entity_poly.pdbx_strand_id
1 'polypeptide(L)'
;MNGLTWLQLSESDDFLTRNLVDNLFFWIETRKIQKGYQTQLKIDRQIILKLLKRYIIDAEKPNLEKCLNHFMNQPSTRTFLSRYRGDEQTIQEFKKHTRKYFEMYFPECGFELMTTDRYEVKSGVLETSVVAKKEYNAGDEVKYLTGTFAELKPEEEDFLDKSDFSVMNLTSRVNPCLMLGPSRFVNHDCDANARFASSRNGLKIFATKNILVGQEITVTYAKSYFGKDNKDCLCATCER
;
A
#
# COMPACT_ATOMS: atom_id res chain seq x y z
N MET A 1 -13.16 7.48 17.28
CA MET A 1 -12.18 7.14 16.23
C MET A 1 -11.62 5.79 16.59
N ASN A 2 -12.07 4.71 15.93
CA ASN A 2 -11.68 3.35 16.27
C ASN A 2 -11.09 2.70 15.01
N GLY A 3 -9.81 2.96 14.76
CA GLY A 3 -9.00 2.31 13.72
C GLY A 3 -7.83 1.58 14.37
N LEU A 4 -6.97 0.95 13.55
CA LEU A 4 -5.73 0.35 14.03
C LEU A 4 -4.79 1.41 14.60
N THR A 5 -4.01 1.04 15.63
CA THR A 5 -2.81 1.82 16.01
C THR A 5 -1.77 1.73 14.88
N TRP A 6 -0.77 2.62 14.87
CA TRP A 6 0.29 2.56 13.87
C TRP A 6 1.05 1.22 13.92
N LEU A 7 1.28 0.68 15.13
CA LEU A 7 1.94 -0.60 15.32
C LEU A 7 1.09 -1.74 14.72
N GLN A 8 -0.20 -1.80 15.04
CA GLN A 8 -1.09 -2.83 14.49
C GLN A 8 -1.21 -2.71 12.97
N LEU A 9 -1.28 -1.49 12.42
CA LEU A 9 -1.35 -1.26 10.98
C LEU A 9 -0.05 -1.69 10.28
N SER A 10 1.10 -1.30 10.81
CA SER A 10 2.42 -1.67 10.27
C SER A 10 2.67 -3.18 10.31
N GLU A 11 2.33 -3.83 11.42
CA GLU A 11 2.40 -5.30 11.52
C GLU A 11 1.44 -5.96 10.51
N SER A 12 0.22 -5.44 10.36
CA SER A 12 -0.73 -5.98 9.39
C SER A 12 -0.23 -5.84 7.95
N ASP A 13 0.29 -4.66 7.58
CA ASP A 13 0.77 -4.36 6.23
C ASP A 13 2.01 -5.19 5.87
N ASP A 14 2.97 -5.32 6.79
CA ASP A 14 4.16 -6.14 6.58
C ASP A 14 3.82 -7.61 6.32
N PHE A 15 2.79 -8.14 7.01
CA PHE A 15 2.35 -9.51 6.85
C PHE A 15 1.69 -9.70 5.48
N LEU A 16 0.88 -8.72 5.07
CA LEU A 16 0.14 -8.75 3.82
C LEU A 16 1.05 -8.54 2.62
N THR A 17 1.92 -7.55 2.64
CA THR A 17 2.88 -7.31 1.55
C THR A 17 3.81 -8.51 1.34
N ARG A 18 4.28 -9.14 2.41
CA ARG A 18 5.05 -10.39 2.27
C ARG A 18 4.26 -11.47 1.54
N ASN A 19 3.04 -11.75 1.97
CA ASN A 19 2.30 -12.92 1.50
C ASN A 19 1.54 -12.68 0.19
N LEU A 20 1.12 -11.44 -0.05
CA LEU A 20 0.26 -11.02 -1.15
C LEU A 20 0.95 -10.07 -2.11
N VAL A 21 2.24 -9.75 -1.96
CA VAL A 21 3.02 -9.01 -2.97
C VAL A 21 4.35 -9.73 -3.22
N ASP A 22 5.26 -9.72 -2.26
CA ASP A 22 6.61 -10.28 -2.39
C ASP A 22 6.59 -11.76 -2.79
N ASN A 23 5.72 -12.55 -2.14
CA ASN A 23 5.59 -13.97 -2.39
C ASN A 23 4.95 -14.31 -3.75
N LEU A 24 4.36 -13.35 -4.46
CA LEU A 24 3.64 -13.55 -5.72
C LEU A 24 4.46 -13.13 -6.95
N PHE A 25 5.74 -13.53 -6.97
CA PHE A 25 6.68 -13.25 -8.07
C PHE A 25 7.05 -11.78 -8.24
N PHE A 26 6.91 -10.98 -7.18
CA PHE A 26 7.42 -9.63 -7.22
C PHE A 26 8.95 -9.63 -7.16
N TRP A 27 9.58 -8.69 -7.85
CA TRP A 27 11.03 -8.71 -8.14
C TRP A 27 11.91 -8.41 -6.91
N ILE A 28 11.35 -7.72 -5.91
CA ILE A 28 12.07 -7.26 -4.72
C ILE A 28 11.27 -7.60 -3.46
N GLU A 29 11.92 -7.55 -2.29
CA GLU A 29 11.20 -7.48 -1.03
C GLU A 29 10.73 -6.04 -0.80
N THR A 30 9.42 -5.84 -0.69
CA THR A 30 8.87 -4.51 -0.40
C THR A 30 9.30 -4.03 1.00
N ARG A 31 9.46 -2.72 1.18
CA ARG A 31 9.86 -2.12 2.46
C ARG A 31 8.95 -2.58 3.61
N LYS A 32 9.56 -3.04 4.70
CA LYS A 32 8.89 -3.46 5.94
C LYS A 32 9.18 -2.47 7.06
N ILE A 33 8.18 -2.15 7.87
CA ILE A 33 8.34 -1.24 9.01
C ILE A 33 8.86 -2.02 10.24
N GLN A 34 8.35 -3.22 10.44
CA GLN A 34 8.65 -4.07 11.58
C GLN A 34 9.79 -5.03 11.24
N LYS A 35 10.86 -5.00 12.05
CA LYS A 35 12.02 -5.87 11.86
C LYS A 35 11.74 -7.29 12.38
N GLY A 36 11.54 -8.24 11.48
CA GLY A 36 11.87 -9.66 11.68
C GLY A 36 10.82 -10.59 12.31
N TYR A 37 9.79 -10.09 12.99
CA TYR A 37 8.85 -11.00 13.68
C TYR A 37 8.10 -11.93 12.71
N GLN A 38 7.72 -11.41 11.55
CA GLN A 38 6.79 -12.12 10.68
C GLN A 38 7.49 -13.02 9.68
N THR A 39 8.83 -13.02 9.61
CA THR A 39 9.62 -13.65 8.53
C THR A 39 9.26 -15.12 8.32
N GLN A 40 8.92 -15.81 9.41
CA GLN A 40 8.55 -17.23 9.42
C GLN A 40 7.08 -17.52 9.05
N LEU A 41 6.20 -16.49 9.03
CA LEU A 41 4.77 -16.63 8.79
C LEU A 41 4.39 -16.55 7.30
N LYS A 42 5.18 -17.20 6.46
CA LYS A 42 4.94 -17.28 5.01
C LYS A 42 3.83 -18.30 4.73
N ILE A 43 2.92 -17.97 3.82
CA ILE A 43 1.91 -18.88 3.27
C ILE A 43 2.47 -19.49 1.99
N ASP A 44 2.22 -20.78 1.75
CA ASP A 44 2.59 -21.41 0.48
C ASP A 44 1.96 -20.61 -0.68
N ARG A 45 2.83 -20.12 -1.56
CA ARG A 45 2.47 -19.39 -2.77
C ARG A 45 1.41 -20.11 -3.59
N GLN A 46 1.50 -21.44 -3.73
CA GLN A 46 0.53 -22.21 -4.51
C GLN A 46 -0.88 -22.13 -3.92
N ILE A 47 -1.01 -21.98 -2.60
CA ILE A 47 -2.31 -21.78 -1.96
C ILE A 47 -2.86 -20.41 -2.35
N ILE A 48 -2.05 -19.35 -2.23
CA ILE A 48 -2.48 -17.99 -2.59
C ILE A 48 -2.89 -17.90 -4.07
N LEU A 49 -2.09 -18.46 -4.98
CA LEU A 49 -2.41 -18.51 -6.41
C LEU A 49 -3.73 -19.24 -6.68
N LYS A 50 -3.99 -20.37 -5.99
CA LYS A 50 -5.28 -21.09 -6.10
C LYS A 50 -6.46 -20.25 -5.60
N LEU A 51 -6.29 -19.49 -4.51
CA LEU A 51 -7.33 -18.60 -4.00
C LEU A 51 -7.63 -17.47 -4.99
N LEU A 52 -6.61 -16.79 -5.48
CA LEU A 52 -6.74 -15.72 -6.48
C LEU A 52 -7.42 -16.24 -7.75
N LYS A 53 -6.90 -17.33 -8.32
CA LYS A 53 -7.45 -17.94 -9.53
C LYS A 53 -8.93 -18.31 -9.36
N ARG A 54 -9.26 -19.05 -8.30
CA ARG A 54 -10.61 -19.58 -8.07
C ARG A 54 -11.65 -18.52 -7.75
N TYR A 55 -11.29 -17.51 -6.95
CA TYR A 55 -12.27 -16.58 -6.37
C TYR A 55 -12.23 -15.19 -6.97
N ILE A 56 -11.12 -14.77 -7.57
CA ILE A 56 -10.94 -13.40 -8.07
C ILE A 56 -10.85 -13.38 -9.61
N ILE A 57 -10.01 -14.23 -10.20
CA ILE A 57 -9.67 -14.15 -11.64
C ILE A 57 -10.65 -14.93 -12.50
N ASP A 58 -10.88 -16.23 -12.22
CA ASP A 58 -11.72 -17.11 -13.05
C ASP A 58 -13.21 -17.03 -12.68
N ALA A 59 -13.56 -16.28 -11.62
CA ALA A 59 -14.95 -16.14 -11.20
C ALA A 59 -15.68 -15.13 -12.11
N GLU A 60 -16.94 -15.42 -12.48
CA GLU A 60 -17.78 -14.50 -13.27
C GLU A 60 -17.85 -13.10 -12.64
N LYS A 61 -17.86 -13.05 -11.30
CA LYS A 61 -17.66 -11.85 -10.49
C LYS A 61 -16.70 -12.16 -9.34
N PRO A 62 -15.74 -11.28 -9.01
CA PRO A 62 -14.82 -11.50 -7.90
C PRO A 62 -15.56 -11.79 -6.58
N ASN A 63 -15.37 -13.00 -6.04
CA ASN A 63 -15.91 -13.42 -4.75
C ASN A 63 -14.89 -13.20 -3.64
N LEU A 64 -14.68 -11.93 -3.34
CA LEU A 64 -13.70 -11.50 -2.36
C LEU A 64 -13.98 -12.03 -0.95
N GLU A 65 -15.25 -12.15 -0.54
CA GLU A 65 -15.59 -12.63 0.80
C GLU A 65 -15.16 -14.09 1.00
N LYS A 66 -15.37 -14.97 0.01
CA LYS A 66 -14.86 -16.35 0.07
C LYS A 66 -13.33 -16.37 0.06
N CYS A 67 -12.69 -15.55 -0.80
CA CYS A 67 -11.23 -15.45 -0.85
C CYS A 67 -10.64 -15.06 0.51
N LEU A 68 -11.20 -14.01 1.14
CA LEU A 68 -10.83 -13.55 2.47
C LEU A 68 -11.03 -14.64 3.51
N ASN A 69 -12.20 -15.29 3.55
CA ASN A 69 -12.47 -16.33 4.55
C ASN A 69 -11.49 -17.50 4.44
N HIS A 70 -11.09 -17.91 3.23
CA HIS A 70 -10.04 -18.92 3.06
C HIS A 70 -8.65 -18.44 3.46
N PHE A 71 -8.31 -17.18 3.17
CA PHE A 71 -7.04 -16.57 3.56
C PHE A 71 -6.90 -16.43 5.08
N MET A 72 -7.96 -15.97 5.75
CA MET A 72 -8.02 -15.82 7.21
C MET A 72 -7.87 -17.15 7.94
N ASN A 73 -8.29 -18.25 7.31
CA ASN A 73 -8.19 -19.61 7.87
C ASN A 73 -6.85 -20.30 7.62
N GLN A 74 -5.93 -19.71 6.84
CA GLN A 74 -4.59 -20.27 6.63
C GLN A 74 -3.82 -20.37 7.95
N PRO A 75 -3.05 -21.45 8.19
CA PRO A 75 -2.31 -21.63 9.44
C PRO A 75 -1.45 -20.42 9.80
N SER A 76 -0.65 -19.89 8.86
CA SER A 76 0.21 -18.72 9.09
C SER A 76 -0.60 -17.46 9.42
N THR A 77 -1.76 -17.26 8.79
CA THR A 77 -2.66 -16.13 9.11
C THR A 77 -3.26 -16.27 10.50
N ARG A 78 -3.73 -17.46 10.89
CA ARG A 78 -4.26 -17.70 12.24
C ARG A 78 -3.18 -17.52 13.31
N THR A 79 -1.96 -17.99 13.04
CA THR A 79 -0.81 -17.79 13.93
C THR A 79 -0.49 -16.30 14.07
N PHE A 80 -0.45 -15.55 12.97
CA PHE A 80 -0.28 -14.10 13.00
C PHE A 80 -1.35 -13.43 13.86
N LEU A 81 -2.62 -13.76 13.66
CA LEU A 81 -3.75 -13.14 14.37
C LEU A 81 -3.89 -13.57 15.84
N SER A 82 -3.20 -14.64 16.27
CA SER A 82 -3.29 -15.15 17.64
C SER A 82 -2.83 -14.13 18.70
N ARG A 83 -1.97 -13.18 18.32
CA ARG A 83 -1.53 -12.06 19.17
C ARG A 83 -2.61 -11.01 19.43
N TYR A 84 -3.61 -10.92 18.55
CA TYR A 84 -4.76 -10.04 18.70
C TYR A 84 -6.00 -10.82 19.15
N ARG A 85 -5.82 -12.00 19.74
CA ARG A 85 -6.93 -12.82 20.22
C ARG A 85 -7.73 -12.06 21.28
N GLY A 86 -9.04 -11.96 21.05
CA GLY A 86 -9.95 -11.19 21.90
C GLY A 86 -10.10 -9.72 21.50
N ASP A 87 -9.26 -9.22 20.58
CA ASP A 87 -9.42 -7.90 19.96
C ASP A 87 -10.12 -8.04 18.60
N GLU A 88 -11.45 -8.20 18.67
CA GLU A 88 -12.28 -8.34 17.47
C GLU A 88 -12.16 -7.14 16.53
N GLN A 89 -11.97 -5.94 17.08
CA GLN A 89 -11.82 -4.73 16.28
C GLN A 89 -10.56 -4.80 15.41
N THR A 90 -9.41 -5.14 15.99
CA THR A 90 -8.16 -5.29 15.25
C THR A 90 -8.25 -6.38 14.18
N ILE A 91 -8.91 -7.51 14.49
CA ILE A 91 -9.12 -8.59 13.52
C ILE A 91 -10.00 -8.12 12.34
N GLN A 92 -11.06 -7.35 12.62
CA GLN A 92 -11.93 -6.80 11.56
C GLN A 92 -11.18 -5.77 10.70
N GLU A 93 -10.39 -4.89 11.30
CA GLU A 93 -9.58 -3.94 10.55
C GLU A 93 -8.47 -4.61 9.74
N PHE A 94 -7.85 -5.68 10.26
CA PHE A 94 -6.94 -6.53 9.48
C PHE A 94 -7.64 -7.13 8.26
N LYS A 95 -8.86 -7.66 8.42
CA LYS A 95 -9.65 -8.20 7.30
C LYS A 95 -9.96 -7.11 6.25
N LYS A 96 -10.32 -5.90 6.69
CA LYS A 96 -10.52 -4.74 5.79
C LYS A 96 -9.24 -4.33 5.07
N HIS A 97 -8.09 -4.42 5.72
CA HIS A 97 -6.81 -4.10 5.11
C HIS A 97 -6.37 -5.18 4.11
N THR A 98 -6.56 -6.46 4.45
CA THR A 98 -6.36 -7.63 3.58
C THR A 98 -7.17 -7.51 2.29
N ARG A 99 -8.43 -7.03 2.40
CA ARG A 99 -9.30 -6.77 1.26
C ARG A 99 -8.65 -5.85 0.22
N LYS A 100 -8.00 -4.77 0.64
CA LYS A 100 -7.37 -3.79 -0.27
C LYS A 100 -6.27 -4.44 -1.12
N TYR A 101 -5.49 -5.35 -0.53
CA TYR A 101 -4.46 -6.09 -1.25
C TYR A 101 -5.03 -7.11 -2.25
N PHE A 102 -6.11 -7.82 -1.90
CA PHE A 102 -6.78 -8.70 -2.86
C PHE A 102 -7.43 -7.94 -4.01
N GLU A 103 -7.95 -6.74 -3.76
CA GLU A 103 -8.55 -5.88 -4.79
C GLU A 103 -7.55 -5.44 -5.87
N MET A 104 -6.24 -5.42 -5.58
CA MET A 104 -5.20 -5.18 -6.60
C MET A 104 -5.19 -6.24 -7.71
N TYR A 105 -5.66 -7.45 -7.40
CA TYR A 105 -5.69 -8.59 -8.32
C TYR A 105 -7.00 -8.70 -9.10
N PHE A 106 -7.93 -7.75 -8.92
CA PHE A 106 -9.17 -7.75 -9.69
C PHE A 106 -8.87 -7.56 -11.18
N PRO A 107 -9.57 -8.26 -12.10
CA PRO A 107 -9.38 -8.07 -13.53
C PRO A 107 -9.57 -6.62 -13.99
N GLU A 108 -10.47 -5.87 -13.34
CA GLU A 108 -10.70 -4.45 -13.63
C GLU A 108 -9.68 -3.48 -13.00
N CYS A 109 -8.75 -3.98 -12.17
CA CYS A 109 -7.71 -3.16 -11.56
C CYS A 109 -6.81 -2.60 -12.65
N GLY A 110 -6.82 -1.28 -12.81
CA GLY A 110 -6.16 -0.60 -13.93
C GLY A 110 -4.72 -0.18 -13.65
N PHE A 111 -4.08 -0.74 -12.62
CA PHE A 111 -2.67 -0.51 -12.32
C PHE A 111 -1.98 -1.82 -11.94
N GLU A 112 -0.66 -1.81 -11.93
CA GLU A 112 0.18 -2.86 -11.37
C GLU A 112 1.36 -2.28 -10.60
N LEU A 113 1.93 -3.11 -9.72
CA LEU A 113 3.19 -2.78 -9.07
C LEU A 113 4.35 -3.18 -9.96
N MET A 114 5.31 -2.27 -10.09
CA MET A 114 6.57 -2.48 -10.80
C MET A 114 7.73 -2.13 -9.86
N THR A 115 8.96 -2.29 -10.35
CA THR A 115 10.16 -1.85 -9.64
C THR A 115 10.82 -0.68 -10.36
N THR A 116 11.50 0.18 -9.60
CA THR A 116 12.29 1.30 -10.11
C THR A 116 13.62 1.42 -9.36
N ASP A 117 14.67 1.74 -10.10
CA ASP A 117 16.02 2.03 -9.63
C ASP A 117 16.27 3.54 -9.42
N ARG A 118 15.31 4.40 -9.77
CA ARG A 118 15.43 5.86 -9.74
C ARG A 118 15.90 6.42 -8.39
N TYR A 119 15.47 5.81 -7.30
CA TYR A 119 15.77 6.26 -5.95
C TYR A 119 16.93 5.47 -5.31
N GLU A 120 17.49 4.47 -6.00
CA GLU A 120 18.51 3.55 -5.49
C GLU A 120 19.78 4.29 -5.03
N VAL A 121 20.15 5.39 -5.70
CA VAL A 121 21.30 6.22 -5.30
C VAL A 121 21.18 6.74 -3.86
N LYS A 122 19.95 6.89 -3.35
CA LYS A 122 19.65 7.39 -2.00
C LYS A 122 19.22 6.27 -1.04
N SER A 123 18.43 5.31 -1.52
CA SER A 123 17.90 4.22 -0.70
C SER A 123 18.85 3.02 -0.58
N GLY A 124 19.79 2.87 -1.51
CA GLY A 124 20.68 1.71 -1.64
C GLY A 124 19.98 0.43 -2.12
N VAL A 125 18.71 0.50 -2.51
CA VAL A 125 17.91 -0.64 -2.97
C VAL A 125 16.92 -0.23 -4.06
N LEU A 126 16.52 -1.18 -4.90
CA LEU A 126 15.37 -1.00 -5.78
C LEU A 126 14.11 -0.71 -4.98
N GLU A 127 13.26 0.17 -5.52
CA GLU A 127 11.99 0.55 -4.92
C GLU A 127 10.81 0.08 -5.76
N THR A 128 9.61 0.19 -5.20
CA THR A 128 8.37 -0.07 -5.92
C THR A 128 7.94 1.15 -6.72
N SER A 129 7.20 0.93 -7.80
CA SER A 129 6.42 1.96 -8.48
C SER A 129 5.03 1.43 -8.83
N VAL A 130 4.10 2.34 -9.11
CA VAL A 130 2.75 1.98 -9.59
C VAL A 130 2.61 2.42 -11.02
N VAL A 131 2.30 1.49 -11.92
CA VAL A 131 2.20 1.76 -13.36
C VAL A 131 0.78 1.50 -13.86
N ALA A 132 0.30 2.37 -14.74
CA ALA A 132 -1.02 2.26 -15.34
C ALA A 132 -1.10 1.11 -16.34
N LYS A 133 -2.09 0.21 -16.19
CA LYS A 133 -2.42 -0.87 -17.14
C LYS A 133 -3.49 -0.48 -18.16
N LYS A 134 -4.13 0.66 -17.94
CA LYS A 134 -5.16 1.25 -18.81
C LYS A 134 -4.99 2.76 -18.82
N GLU A 135 -5.63 3.41 -19.78
CA GLU A 135 -5.68 4.86 -19.82
C GLU A 135 -6.62 5.40 -18.72
N TYR A 136 -6.23 6.53 -18.14
CA TYR A 136 -7.05 7.34 -17.25
C TYR A 136 -7.17 8.74 -17.83
N ASN A 137 -8.38 9.30 -17.83
CA ASN A 137 -8.60 10.71 -18.09
C ASN A 137 -8.44 11.52 -16.80
N ALA A 138 -8.17 12.81 -16.95
CA ALA A 138 -8.23 13.73 -15.82
C ALA A 138 -9.59 13.63 -15.10
N GLY A 139 -9.55 13.42 -13.78
CA GLY A 139 -10.73 13.21 -12.94
C GLY A 139 -11.10 11.75 -12.68
N ASP A 140 -10.52 10.78 -13.41
CA ASP A 140 -10.80 9.36 -13.19
C ASP A 140 -10.25 8.88 -11.84
N GLU A 141 -11.01 8.03 -11.16
CA GLU A 141 -10.53 7.31 -9.97
C GLU A 141 -9.61 6.16 -10.39
N VAL A 142 -8.41 6.11 -9.82
CA VAL A 142 -7.53 4.93 -9.88
C VAL A 142 -8.05 3.91 -8.87
N LYS A 143 -9.10 3.17 -9.28
CA LYS A 143 -9.80 2.21 -8.41
C LYS A 143 -8.82 1.22 -7.77
N TYR A 144 -9.12 0.82 -6.53
CA TYR A 144 -8.37 -0.14 -5.70
C TYR A 144 -7.00 0.34 -5.20
N LEU A 145 -6.45 1.42 -5.75
CA LEU A 145 -5.23 2.06 -5.24
C LEU A 145 -5.54 2.91 -4.01
N THR A 146 -5.74 2.22 -2.89
CA THR A 146 -6.24 2.79 -1.64
C THR A 146 -5.28 2.59 -0.48
N GLY A 147 -5.49 3.38 0.59
CA GLY A 147 -4.68 3.32 1.81
C GLY A 147 -5.51 3.31 3.08
N THR A 148 -4.91 2.86 4.17
CA THR A 148 -5.41 2.99 5.55
C THR A 148 -4.51 3.96 6.30
N PHE A 149 -5.09 4.81 7.14
CA PHE A 149 -4.34 5.69 8.03
C PHE A 149 -4.38 5.20 9.47
N ALA A 150 -3.25 5.28 10.14
CA ALA A 150 -3.14 5.27 11.59
C ALA A 150 -2.52 6.58 12.06
N GLU A 151 -3.14 7.22 13.05
CA GLU A 151 -2.61 8.45 13.63
C GLU A 151 -1.39 8.12 14.49
N LEU A 152 -0.37 8.98 14.41
CA LEU A 152 0.84 8.88 15.20
C LEU A 152 0.76 9.87 16.36
N LYS A 153 1.11 9.43 17.56
CA LYS A 153 1.40 10.36 18.65
C LYS A 153 2.78 10.98 18.45
N PRO A 154 3.06 12.16 19.02
CA PRO A 154 4.36 12.80 18.89
C PRO A 154 5.54 11.90 19.31
N GLU A 155 5.38 11.14 20.40
CA GLU A 155 6.40 10.18 20.85
C GLU A 155 6.56 8.95 19.92
N GLU A 156 5.58 8.69 19.06
CA GLU A 156 5.59 7.54 18.13
C GLU A 156 6.35 7.85 16.83
N GLU A 157 6.52 9.13 16.49
CA GLU A 157 7.24 9.58 15.29
C GLU A 157 8.72 9.17 15.30
N ASP A 158 9.35 9.11 16.48
CA ASP A 158 10.77 8.76 16.61
C ASP A 158 11.05 7.28 16.35
N PHE A 159 10.02 6.42 16.37
CA PHE A 159 10.15 5.00 16.02
C PHE A 159 10.04 4.74 14.52
N LEU A 160 9.57 5.72 13.75
CA LEU A 160 9.50 5.65 12.30
C LEU A 160 10.70 6.36 11.71
N ASP A 161 11.30 5.77 10.68
CA ASP A 161 12.32 6.49 9.94
C ASP A 161 11.63 7.66 9.23
N LYS A 162 12.08 8.90 9.47
CA LYS A 162 11.50 10.08 8.79
C LYS A 162 11.73 10.05 7.27
N SER A 163 12.61 9.18 6.79
CA SER A 163 12.78 8.87 5.37
C SER A 163 11.74 7.87 4.82
N ASP A 164 10.85 7.32 5.67
CA ASP A 164 9.80 6.42 5.22
C ASP A 164 8.67 7.18 4.52
N PHE A 165 8.51 6.85 3.23
CA PHE A 165 7.50 7.33 2.27
C PHE A 165 6.03 7.14 2.67
N SER A 166 5.76 6.69 3.90
CA SER A 166 4.44 6.36 4.42
C SER A 166 3.95 7.32 5.51
N VAL A 167 4.77 8.26 6.00
CA VAL A 167 4.30 9.28 6.96
C VAL A 167 3.76 10.50 6.22
N MET A 168 2.48 10.81 6.43
CA MET A 168 1.79 11.94 5.80
C MET A 168 1.22 12.91 6.82
N ASN A 169 1.38 14.20 6.53
CA ASN A 169 0.69 15.29 7.23
C ASN A 169 -0.61 15.60 6.49
N LEU A 170 -1.73 15.08 6.99
CA LEU A 170 -3.04 15.38 6.45
C LEU A 170 -3.52 16.73 6.99
N THR A 171 -3.91 17.66 6.12
CA THR A 171 -4.39 19.00 6.51
C THR A 171 -5.62 18.97 7.43
N SER A 172 -6.41 17.89 7.40
CA SER A 172 -7.58 17.69 8.25
C SER A 172 -7.27 17.10 9.63
N ARG A 173 -6.00 16.81 9.95
CA ARG A 173 -5.61 16.21 11.23
C ARG A 173 -4.47 17.00 11.86
N VAL A 174 -4.49 17.05 13.19
CA VAL A 174 -3.48 17.77 13.98
C VAL A 174 -2.16 17.00 13.99
N ASN A 175 -2.24 15.67 14.09
CA ASN A 175 -1.07 14.81 14.18
C ASN A 175 -0.74 14.17 12.82
N PRO A 176 0.54 13.86 12.56
CA PRO A 176 0.94 13.05 11.42
C PRO A 176 0.26 11.67 11.43
N CYS A 177 0.13 11.08 10.24
CA CYS A 177 -0.48 9.78 10.08
C CYS A 177 0.44 8.85 9.27
N LEU A 178 0.56 7.61 9.71
CA LEU A 178 1.12 6.52 8.92
C LEU A 178 0.05 6.05 7.92
N MET A 179 0.40 6.07 6.63
CA MET A 179 -0.44 5.58 5.53
C MET A 179 0.15 4.31 4.93
N LEU A 180 -0.59 3.20 5.04
CA LEU A 180 -0.21 1.90 4.46
C LEU A 180 -1.32 1.32 3.57
N GLY A 181 -1.06 0.17 2.94
CA GLY A 181 -1.88 -0.42 1.89
C GLY A 181 -1.39 -0.08 0.48
N PRO A 182 -2.09 -0.51 -0.57
CA PRO A 182 -1.64 -0.39 -1.97
C PRO A 182 -1.14 1.01 -2.38
N SER A 183 -1.74 2.08 -1.87
CA SER A 183 -1.32 3.46 -2.20
C SER A 183 0.05 3.85 -1.66
N ARG A 184 0.65 3.08 -0.74
CA ARG A 184 2.01 3.35 -0.20
C ARG A 184 3.12 3.18 -1.23
N PHE A 185 2.85 2.48 -2.33
CA PHE A 185 3.81 2.21 -3.41
C PHE A 185 3.85 3.33 -4.46
N VAL A 186 2.98 4.34 -4.34
CA VAL A 186 2.86 5.44 -5.29
C VAL A 186 3.95 6.46 -5.02
N ASN A 187 4.83 6.66 -5.99
CA ASN A 187 5.98 7.54 -5.84
C ASN A 187 5.63 9.02 -5.96
N HIS A 188 6.58 9.85 -5.53
CA HIS A 188 6.47 11.29 -5.64
C HIS A 188 6.88 11.80 -7.02
N ASP A 189 6.11 12.76 -7.53
CA ASP A 189 6.57 13.69 -8.55
C ASP A 189 6.14 15.14 -8.26
N CYS A 190 7.03 16.10 -8.52
CA CYS A 190 6.77 17.53 -8.34
C CYS A 190 5.69 18.06 -9.31
N ASP A 191 5.52 17.43 -10.46
CA ASP A 191 4.44 17.68 -11.43
C ASP A 191 3.56 16.42 -11.62
N ALA A 192 3.16 15.84 -10.50
CA ALA A 192 2.37 14.61 -10.43
C ALA A 192 1.14 14.56 -11.35
N ASN A 193 0.83 13.36 -11.84
CA ASN A 193 -0.32 13.09 -12.70
C ASN A 193 -1.55 12.57 -11.94
N ALA A 194 -1.43 12.38 -10.62
CA ALA A 194 -2.54 12.03 -9.74
C ALA A 194 -2.45 12.76 -8.40
N ARG A 195 -3.53 12.70 -7.62
CA ARG A 195 -3.60 13.28 -6.28
C ARG A 195 -4.40 12.41 -5.32
N PHE A 196 -4.09 12.57 -4.04
CA PHE A 196 -4.88 12.02 -2.96
C PHE A 196 -6.21 12.76 -2.78
N ALA A 197 -7.24 12.01 -2.40
CA ALA A 197 -8.52 12.54 -1.97
C ALA A 197 -9.02 11.77 -0.75
N SER A 198 -9.36 12.50 0.31
CA SER A 198 -9.96 11.92 1.51
C SER A 198 -11.35 11.36 1.19
N SER A 199 -11.61 10.14 1.66
CA SER A 199 -12.90 9.46 1.58
C SER A 199 -13.31 8.95 2.96
N ARG A 200 -14.62 8.71 3.17
CA ARG A 200 -15.13 8.13 4.43
C ARG A 200 -14.48 6.79 4.78
N ASN A 201 -14.01 6.05 3.77
CA ASN A 201 -13.43 4.70 3.91
C ASN A 201 -11.90 4.67 3.75
N GLY A 202 -11.22 5.82 3.84
CA GLY A 202 -9.77 5.93 3.70
C GLY A 202 -9.34 6.88 2.58
N LEU A 203 -8.20 6.60 1.97
CA LEU A 203 -7.63 7.41 0.90
C LEU A 203 -7.97 6.83 -0.48
N LYS A 204 -8.37 7.71 -1.41
CA LYS A 204 -8.52 7.42 -2.83
C LYS A 204 -7.52 8.24 -3.65
N ILE A 205 -7.21 7.77 -4.85
CA ILE A 205 -6.37 8.49 -5.81
C ILE A 205 -7.18 8.80 -7.06
N PHE A 206 -7.05 10.04 -7.52
CA PHE A 206 -7.67 10.54 -8.74
C PHE A 206 -6.62 11.10 -9.68
N ALA A 207 -6.72 10.75 -10.96
CA ALA A 207 -5.89 11.32 -11.99
C ALA A 207 -6.16 12.84 -12.10
N THR A 208 -5.12 13.64 -12.18
CA THR A 208 -5.19 15.10 -12.40
C THR A 208 -4.96 15.46 -13.86
N LYS A 209 -4.35 14.55 -14.61
CA LYS A 209 -4.03 14.64 -16.04
C LYS A 209 -4.37 13.30 -16.70
N ASN A 210 -4.29 13.23 -18.02
CA ASN A 210 -4.38 11.95 -18.70
C ASN A 210 -3.15 11.10 -18.37
N ILE A 211 -3.36 9.83 -18.04
CA ILE A 211 -2.31 8.85 -17.74
C ILE A 211 -2.45 7.72 -18.76
N LEU A 212 -1.42 7.49 -19.57
CA LEU A 212 -1.39 6.45 -20.59
C LEU A 212 -0.94 5.11 -20.01
N VAL A 213 -1.25 4.01 -20.71
CA VAL A 213 -0.73 2.69 -20.38
C VAL A 213 0.81 2.72 -20.32
N GLY A 214 1.38 2.12 -19.28
CA GLY A 214 2.83 2.09 -19.05
C GLY A 214 3.38 3.34 -18.35
N GLN A 215 2.59 4.39 -18.14
CA GLN A 215 3.04 5.53 -17.35
C GLN A 215 2.96 5.24 -15.85
N GLU A 216 3.96 5.72 -15.11
CA GLU A 216 3.95 5.70 -13.66
C GLU A 216 2.86 6.64 -13.12
N ILE A 217 2.08 6.16 -12.17
CA ILE A 217 1.11 6.94 -11.42
C ILE A 217 1.86 7.57 -10.25
N THR A 218 1.90 8.90 -10.19
CA THR A 218 2.65 9.64 -9.17
C THR A 218 1.77 10.66 -8.48
N VAL A 219 2.17 11.06 -7.27
CA VAL A 219 1.46 12.05 -6.44
C VAL A 219 2.42 13.06 -5.83
N THR A 220 1.93 14.24 -5.47
CA THR A 220 2.74 15.22 -4.73
C THR A 220 2.60 14.94 -3.23
N TYR A 221 3.68 14.52 -2.55
CA TYR A 221 3.65 14.23 -1.11
C TYR A 221 3.49 15.48 -0.26
N ALA A 222 4.43 16.42 -0.38
CA ALA A 222 4.39 17.73 0.24
C ALA A 222 5.37 18.68 -0.50
N LYS A 223 5.26 19.98 -0.21
CA LYS A 223 6.13 21.01 -0.83
C LYS A 223 7.61 20.92 -0.41
N SER A 224 7.88 20.34 0.76
CA SER A 224 9.23 20.24 1.35
C SER A 224 9.45 18.87 1.99
N TYR A 225 8.95 17.81 1.34
CA TYR A 225 9.14 16.44 1.80
C TYR A 225 10.62 16.03 1.67
N PHE A 226 11.25 16.36 0.54
CA PHE A 226 12.66 16.07 0.25
C PHE A 226 13.55 17.27 0.55
N GLY A 227 13.59 17.67 1.81
CA GLY A 227 14.29 18.88 2.25
C GLY A 227 13.53 20.16 1.87
N LYS A 228 14.12 21.32 2.20
CA LYS A 228 13.52 22.63 1.93
C LYS A 228 13.22 22.77 0.42
N ASP A 229 11.97 23.09 0.09
CA ASP A 229 11.50 23.29 -1.28
C ASP A 229 11.78 22.07 -2.20
N ASN A 230 11.78 20.85 -1.63
CA ASN A 230 12.08 19.60 -2.33
C ASN A 230 13.44 19.59 -3.04
N LYS A 231 14.44 20.34 -2.55
CA LYS A 231 15.78 20.43 -3.14
C LYS A 231 16.51 19.08 -3.28
N ASP A 232 16.16 18.08 -2.47
CA ASP A 232 16.78 16.75 -2.47
C ASP A 232 15.87 15.70 -3.16
N CYS A 233 14.92 16.17 -3.98
CA CYS A 233 13.99 15.35 -4.74
C CYS A 233 14.65 14.73 -5.97
N LEU A 234 14.34 13.46 -6.22
CA LEU A 234 14.85 12.68 -7.35
C LEU A 234 13.75 12.29 -8.35
N CYS A 235 12.63 13.02 -8.37
CA CYS A 235 11.54 12.75 -9.31
C CYS A 235 11.91 13.13 -10.75
N ALA A 236 11.22 12.55 -11.73
CA ALA A 236 11.50 12.78 -13.14
C ALA A 236 11.29 14.25 -13.55
N THR A 237 10.39 14.97 -12.89
CA THR A 237 10.21 16.40 -13.13
C THR A 237 11.40 17.24 -12.67
N CYS A 238 12.04 16.91 -11.55
CA CYS A 238 13.21 17.65 -11.06
C CYS A 238 14.50 17.33 -11.85
N GLU A 239 14.55 16.19 -12.53
CA GLU A 239 15.67 15.79 -13.39
C GLU A 239 15.72 16.61 -14.71
N ARG A 240 14.58 17.13 -15.16
CA ARG A 240 14.43 17.90 -16.41
C ARG A 240 14.74 19.38 -16.22
#